data_AF-A0A943UW34-F1
#
_entry.id   AF-A0A943UW34-F1
#
_cell.length_a   1.000
_cell.length_b   1.000
_cell.length_c   1.000
_cell.angle_alpha   90.00
_cell.angle_beta   90.00
_cell.angle_gamma   90.00
#
_symmetry.space_group_name_H-M   'P 1'
#
loop_
_entity.id
_entity.type
_entity.pdbx_description
1 polymer ?
#
loop_
_entity_poly.entity_id
_entity_poly.type
_entity_poly.pdbx_seq_one_letter_code
_entity_poly.pdbx_strand_id
1 'polypeptide(L)'
;MRLDVAKLLPAAASDLGLWREDGARRASDVSARACESPMCEKDASVCADGAADGLSASFAALSPRACVFPPCDLSRFNPLEEGGRAEDAPRLGIVCGGVSTAYAREALAQLEKRVEASGKTLPAYRFMQVGTPFPFPMARADEFVEGLERVVVFEELDSVIEDELVRLAGLRAAAGKSAPCVRGRRSQSRAAGENTVEGVLDVLERAFFEEGLQGEGLSRDLIAARLAAFERDRENAAATADEAPHVDLPARPPVLCAGCPHRGAFYAAKRALKKMRVRGVFSGDIGCYTLGNAAPLNAVDTCLCMGAGITMAQGLGVVEPDVRQLAFVGDSTFFASGLTGIANAAYNGHDITVCVLDNSTTAMTGGQPHPGTGRTLMGSQAEALSIEASLKALGVTCIEHANPHRLDESIEAVTRAVEHRGVSAVVFRAPCVDLVKVASSVSIDADACTGCKKCITSIGCPAIGFDGSIATLDAALCIGCGLCASVCPFGVIRPAEG
;
A
#
# COMPACT_ATOMS: atom_id res chain seq x y z
N MET A 1 -8.90 -12.51 -28.63
CA MET A 1 -7.75 -13.23 -29.24
C MET A 1 -6.91 -13.78 -28.09
N ARG A 2 -6.99 -15.09 -27.82
CA ARG A 2 -6.23 -15.72 -26.71
C ARG A 2 -4.77 -15.84 -27.15
N LEU A 3 -3.87 -15.16 -26.45
CA LEU A 3 -2.42 -15.27 -26.65
C LEU A 3 -1.91 -16.53 -25.95
N ASP A 4 -1.28 -17.40 -26.72
CA ASP A 4 -0.70 -18.67 -26.27
C ASP A 4 0.73 -18.42 -25.78
N VAL A 5 0.88 -18.31 -24.46
CA VAL A 5 2.13 -17.98 -23.75
C VAL A 5 3.22 -19.04 -23.99
N ALA A 6 2.87 -20.25 -24.42
CA ALA A 6 3.82 -21.34 -24.66
C ALA A 6 4.74 -21.11 -25.88
N LYS A 7 4.42 -20.15 -26.77
CA LYS A 7 5.21 -19.89 -28.00
C LYS A 7 6.29 -18.83 -27.85
N LEU A 8 6.35 -18.10 -26.73
CA LEU A 8 7.31 -17.01 -26.51
C LEU A 8 8.63 -17.45 -25.85
N LEU A 9 8.73 -18.69 -25.38
CA LEU A 9 9.87 -19.16 -24.60
C LEU A 9 11.07 -19.74 -25.38
N PRO A 10 10.98 -20.26 -26.62
CA PRO A 10 12.17 -20.83 -27.26
C PRO A 10 13.05 -19.82 -28.03
N ALA A 11 12.53 -18.64 -28.40
CA ALA A 11 13.23 -17.74 -29.31
C ALA A 11 14.25 -16.79 -28.63
N ALA A 12 14.19 -16.64 -27.30
CA ALA A 12 15.11 -15.79 -26.54
C ALA A 12 16.30 -16.56 -25.91
N ALA A 13 16.32 -17.89 -26.01
CA ALA A 13 17.29 -18.74 -25.31
C ALA A 13 18.47 -19.20 -26.17
N SER A 14 18.44 -19.02 -27.49
CA SER A 14 19.51 -19.46 -28.40
C SER A 14 20.69 -18.48 -28.52
N ASP A 15 20.49 -17.20 -28.20
CA ASP A 15 21.52 -16.15 -28.38
C ASP A 15 22.44 -15.93 -27.18
N LEU A 16 22.25 -16.65 -26.06
CA LEU A 16 23.04 -16.49 -24.84
C LEU A 16 24.03 -17.62 -24.54
N GLY A 17 24.16 -18.63 -25.41
CA GLY A 17 25.30 -19.57 -25.40
C GLY A 17 25.63 -20.29 -24.08
N LEU A 18 24.68 -20.37 -23.13
CA LEU A 18 24.96 -20.76 -21.75
C LEU A 18 24.00 -21.84 -21.23
N TRP A 19 23.67 -22.88 -22.00
CA TRP A 19 23.18 -24.13 -21.42
C TRP A 19 23.65 -25.31 -22.27
N ARG A 20 24.58 -26.12 -21.74
CA ARG A 20 24.74 -27.51 -22.19
C ARG A 20 23.69 -28.34 -21.47
N GLU A 21 22.77 -28.90 -22.24
CA GLU A 21 21.94 -30.03 -21.82
C GLU A 21 22.89 -31.19 -21.48
N ASP A 22 22.99 -31.56 -20.21
CA ASP A 22 23.23 -32.94 -19.78
C ASP A 22 23.18 -33.06 -18.24
N GLY A 23 22.23 -33.86 -17.77
CA GLY A 23 22.47 -34.78 -16.65
C GLY A 23 22.17 -34.30 -15.23
N ALA A 24 21.02 -34.75 -14.72
CA ALA A 24 20.62 -34.76 -13.32
C ALA A 24 21.76 -35.01 -12.30
N ARG A 25 21.90 -34.12 -11.31
CA ARG A 25 22.48 -34.45 -10.00
C ARG A 25 21.71 -33.79 -8.86
N ARG A 26 21.53 -34.56 -7.79
CA ARG A 26 20.69 -34.29 -6.62
C ARG A 26 21.27 -33.14 -5.77
N ALA A 27 20.36 -32.37 -5.17
CA ALA A 27 20.67 -31.39 -4.15
C ALA A 27 21.12 -32.08 -2.85
N SER A 28 22.42 -32.37 -2.74
CA SER A 28 23.04 -32.75 -1.45
C SER A 28 24.54 -32.45 -1.31
N ASP A 29 25.23 -31.87 -2.31
CA ASP A 29 26.70 -31.70 -2.28
C ASP A 29 27.19 -30.24 -2.39
N VAL A 30 26.48 -29.28 -1.79
CA VAL A 30 26.99 -27.90 -1.62
C VAL A 30 27.38 -27.65 -0.16
N SER A 31 28.29 -28.49 0.34
CA SER A 31 29.13 -28.15 1.48
C SER A 31 30.51 -28.74 1.21
N ALA A 32 31.55 -27.91 1.33
CA ALA A 32 32.95 -28.17 0.98
C ALA A 32 33.34 -27.88 -0.48
N ARG A 33 33.70 -26.62 -0.73
CA ARG A 33 34.82 -26.20 -1.59
C ARG A 33 35.20 -24.76 -1.26
N ALA A 34 35.95 -24.65 -0.17
CA ALA A 34 36.74 -23.46 0.11
C ALA A 34 38.00 -23.49 -0.76
N CYS A 35 38.35 -22.31 -1.28
CA CYS A 35 39.70 -21.83 -1.51
C CYS A 35 40.63 -22.71 -2.34
N GLU A 36 40.79 -22.39 -3.63
CA GLU A 36 42.05 -22.61 -4.36
C GLU A 36 42.03 -21.77 -5.64
N SER A 37 42.76 -20.66 -5.64
CA SER A 37 43.20 -20.01 -6.88
C SER A 37 44.62 -19.44 -6.66
N PRO A 38 45.57 -19.70 -7.59
CA PRO A 38 46.99 -19.49 -7.35
C PRO A 38 47.44 -18.17 -7.97
N MET A 39 47.91 -17.22 -7.15
CA MET A 39 48.74 -16.10 -7.61
C MET A 39 49.41 -15.45 -6.39
N CYS A 40 50.44 -16.11 -5.87
CA CYS A 40 51.41 -15.51 -4.97
C CYS A 40 52.75 -16.20 -5.18
N GLU A 41 53.56 -15.66 -6.08
CA GLU A 41 55.00 -15.89 -6.12
C GLU A 41 55.63 -14.84 -7.06
N LYS A 42 55.83 -13.64 -6.51
CA LYS A 42 56.91 -12.68 -6.81
C LYS A 42 56.61 -11.39 -6.04
N ASP A 43 57.68 -10.79 -5.52
CA ASP A 43 57.75 -9.53 -4.76
C ASP A 43 57.63 -9.66 -3.23
N ALA A 44 58.41 -10.59 -2.68
CA ALA A 44 58.84 -10.56 -1.29
C ALA A 44 60.17 -9.80 -1.15
N SER A 45 60.19 -8.46 -1.27
CA SER A 45 61.32 -7.64 -0.79
C SER A 45 61.07 -6.13 -0.75
N VAL A 46 59.88 -5.63 -0.43
CA VAL A 46 59.69 -4.22 -0.02
C VAL A 46 58.51 -4.20 0.95
N CYS A 47 58.61 -3.43 2.04
CA CYS A 47 57.69 -3.35 3.20
C CYS A 47 58.08 -4.23 4.41
N ALA A 48 59.32 -4.06 4.87
CA ALA A 48 59.56 -4.04 6.32
C ALA A 48 59.53 -2.57 6.76
N ASP A 49 58.93 -2.33 7.92
CA ASP A 49 58.79 -1.07 8.67
C ASP A 49 57.45 -0.33 8.51
N GLY A 50 56.61 -0.46 9.54
CA GLY A 50 55.58 0.54 9.86
C GLY A 50 54.20 -0.01 10.22
N ALA A 51 54.03 -0.40 11.49
CA ALA A 51 52.77 -0.36 12.25
C ALA A 51 51.53 -1.02 11.61
N ALA A 52 51.45 -2.35 11.72
CA ALA A 52 50.21 -3.13 11.56
C ALA A 52 49.80 -3.81 12.89
N ASP A 53 49.91 -3.09 14.01
CA ASP A 53 49.42 -3.55 15.32
C ASP A 53 48.34 -2.59 15.81
N GLY A 54 47.06 -2.92 15.54
CA GLY A 54 45.94 -2.15 16.09
C GLY A 54 44.55 -2.43 15.51
N LEU A 55 44.45 -3.04 14.33
CA LEU A 55 43.16 -3.18 13.63
C LEU A 55 42.59 -4.62 13.57
N SER A 56 43.38 -5.65 13.87
CA SER A 56 42.91 -7.05 13.89
C SER A 56 42.36 -7.49 15.25
N ALA A 57 42.75 -6.83 16.36
CA ALA A 57 42.30 -7.17 17.71
C ALA A 57 40.91 -6.60 18.06
N SER A 58 40.43 -5.58 17.36
CA SER A 58 39.14 -4.92 17.66
C SER A 58 37.92 -5.61 17.04
N PHE A 59 38.10 -6.49 16.05
CA PHE A 59 37.00 -7.26 15.47
C PHE A 59 36.70 -8.58 16.20
N ALA A 60 37.67 -9.14 16.91
CA ALA A 60 37.50 -10.39 17.67
C ALA A 60 36.84 -10.20 19.05
N ALA A 61 36.74 -8.94 19.55
CA ALA A 61 36.10 -8.62 20.82
C ALA A 61 34.60 -8.29 20.69
N LEU A 62 34.06 -8.21 19.47
CA LEU A 62 32.63 -8.08 19.21
C LEU A 62 32.00 -9.47 19.13
N SER A 63 31.98 -10.18 20.26
CA SER A 63 30.91 -11.16 20.50
C SER A 63 29.60 -10.44 20.21
N PRO A 64 28.63 -11.03 19.48
CA PRO A 64 27.30 -10.46 19.42
C PRO A 64 26.81 -10.48 20.87
N ARG A 65 26.95 -9.36 21.57
CA ARG A 65 26.02 -9.05 22.65
C ARG A 65 24.70 -9.05 21.91
N ALA A 66 23.96 -10.15 22.03
CA ALA A 66 22.55 -10.13 21.78
C ALA A 66 22.08 -8.87 22.50
N CYS A 67 21.73 -7.83 21.73
CA CYS A 67 20.94 -6.74 22.26
C CYS A 67 19.63 -7.41 22.63
N VAL A 68 19.62 -8.02 23.82
CA VAL A 68 18.41 -8.43 24.49
C VAL A 68 17.79 -7.10 24.88
N PHE A 69 17.09 -6.50 23.92
CA PHE A 69 16.09 -5.51 24.27
C PHE A 69 15.25 -6.18 25.37
N PRO A 70 15.05 -5.51 26.53
CA PRO A 70 14.12 -6.05 27.51
C PRO A 70 12.83 -6.38 26.76
N PRO A 71 12.21 -7.56 26.99
CA PRO A 71 11.02 -7.96 26.25
C PRO A 71 10.05 -6.79 26.29
N CYS A 72 9.83 -6.17 25.12
CA CYS A 72 8.92 -5.04 25.04
C CYS A 72 7.56 -5.59 25.44
N ASP A 73 6.99 -5.04 26.50
CA ASP A 73 5.63 -5.37 26.89
C ASP A 73 4.66 -4.86 25.81
N LEU A 74 4.30 -5.77 24.90
CA LEU A 74 3.35 -5.51 23.83
C LEU A 74 1.90 -5.74 24.28
N SER A 75 1.65 -6.03 25.56
CA SER A 75 0.29 -6.29 26.07
C SER A 75 -0.67 -5.11 25.82
N ARG A 76 -0.16 -3.87 25.88
CA ARG A 76 -0.95 -2.66 25.56
C ARG A 76 -1.52 -2.63 24.15
N PHE A 77 -0.87 -3.32 23.21
CA PHE A 77 -1.33 -3.43 21.82
C PHE A 77 -2.21 -4.66 21.60
N ASN A 78 -2.29 -5.55 22.59
CA ASN A 78 -2.99 -6.81 22.51
C ASN A 78 -3.98 -6.97 23.69
N PRO A 79 -4.94 -6.04 23.85
CA PRO A 79 -5.85 -6.03 24.99
C PRO A 79 -6.74 -7.28 25.00
N LEU A 80 -7.03 -7.77 26.22
CA LEU A 80 -7.99 -8.85 26.47
C LEU A 80 -9.14 -8.31 27.28
N GLU A 81 -10.34 -8.71 26.91
CA GLU A 81 -11.59 -8.36 27.55
C GLU A 81 -12.45 -9.62 27.68
N GLU A 82 -13.37 -9.63 28.65
CA GLU A 82 -14.40 -10.65 28.78
C GLU A 82 -15.78 -9.97 28.78
N GLY A 83 -16.77 -10.63 28.20
CA GLY A 83 -18.14 -10.12 28.07
C GLY A 83 -19.18 -11.22 28.18
N GLY A 84 -20.46 -10.83 28.18
CA GLY A 84 -21.58 -11.75 28.39
C GLY A 84 -21.88 -12.02 29.86
N ARG A 85 -22.36 -13.23 30.18
CA ARG A 85 -22.71 -13.63 31.55
C ARG A 85 -21.46 -13.78 32.43
N ALA A 86 -21.29 -12.88 33.40
CA ALA A 86 -20.11 -12.84 34.27
C ALA A 86 -19.94 -14.07 35.19
N GLU A 87 -20.99 -14.86 35.40
CA GLU A 87 -20.97 -16.03 36.29
C GLU A 87 -20.42 -17.29 35.60
N ASP A 88 -20.36 -17.29 34.27
CA ASP A 88 -19.92 -18.43 33.47
C ASP A 88 -18.45 -18.24 33.03
N ALA A 89 -17.64 -19.30 33.09
CA ALA A 89 -16.30 -19.27 32.50
C ALA A 89 -16.42 -19.25 30.95
N PRO A 90 -15.73 -18.35 30.24
CA PRO A 90 -15.85 -18.25 28.79
C PRO A 90 -15.28 -19.49 28.10
N ARG A 91 -16.06 -20.06 27.16
CA ARG A 91 -15.65 -21.18 26.30
C ARG A 91 -15.47 -20.77 24.84
N LEU A 92 -15.97 -19.59 24.48
CA LEU A 92 -15.84 -18.95 23.17
C LEU A 92 -14.85 -17.77 23.24
N GLY A 93 -13.87 -17.78 22.34
CA GLY A 93 -12.97 -16.67 22.10
C GLY A 93 -13.26 -15.97 20.78
N ILE A 94 -13.10 -14.66 20.74
CA ILE A 94 -13.15 -13.83 19.55
C ILE A 94 -11.80 -13.11 19.43
N VAL A 95 -11.10 -13.29 18.30
CA VAL A 95 -9.80 -12.65 18.05
C VAL A 95 -9.89 -11.80 16.79
N CYS A 96 -9.43 -10.54 16.88
CA CYS A 96 -9.50 -9.61 15.76
C CYS A 96 -8.16 -8.91 15.49
N GLY A 97 -7.81 -8.72 14.23
CA GLY A 97 -6.67 -7.90 13.79
C GLY A 97 -7.12 -6.60 13.14
N GLY A 98 -6.42 -5.48 13.41
CA GLY A 98 -6.62 -4.21 12.71
C GLY A 98 -8.07 -3.72 12.72
N VAL A 99 -8.59 -3.29 11.57
CA VAL A 99 -9.95 -2.72 11.40
C VAL A 99 -11.06 -3.73 11.73
N SER A 100 -10.80 -5.03 11.58
CA SER A 100 -11.77 -6.07 11.92
C SER A 100 -12.17 -6.06 13.40
N THR A 101 -11.34 -5.47 14.27
CA THR A 101 -11.70 -5.20 15.67
C THR A 101 -12.90 -4.26 15.79
N ALA A 102 -12.97 -3.21 14.97
CA ALA A 102 -14.08 -2.26 15.00
C ALA A 102 -15.39 -2.93 14.54
N TYR A 103 -15.32 -3.72 13.46
CA TYR A 103 -16.48 -4.46 12.97
C TYR A 103 -17.00 -5.47 14.00
N ALA A 104 -16.11 -6.23 14.64
CA ALA A 104 -16.50 -7.20 15.66
C ALA A 104 -17.09 -6.55 16.91
N ARG A 105 -16.55 -5.41 17.37
CA ARG A 105 -17.12 -4.67 18.50
C ARG A 105 -18.49 -4.10 18.18
N GLU A 106 -18.68 -3.54 16.98
CA GLU A 106 -19.99 -3.06 16.56
C GLU A 106 -21.00 -4.20 16.46
N ALA A 107 -20.61 -5.33 15.86
CA ALA A 107 -21.46 -6.51 15.76
C ALA A 107 -21.83 -7.08 17.14
N LEU A 108 -20.88 -7.16 18.08
CA LEU A 108 -21.14 -7.56 19.46
C LEU A 108 -22.13 -6.61 20.15
N ALA A 109 -21.94 -5.30 20.02
CA ALA A 109 -22.86 -4.31 20.60
C ALA A 109 -24.29 -4.42 20.00
N GLN A 110 -24.41 -4.74 18.71
CA GLN A 110 -25.70 -5.02 18.09
C GLN A 110 -26.34 -6.31 18.64
N LEU A 111 -25.54 -7.36 18.84
CA LEU A 111 -26.02 -8.63 19.40
C LEU A 111 -26.48 -8.50 20.84
N GLU A 112 -25.68 -7.84 21.67
CA GLU A 112 -26.01 -7.60 23.07
C GLU A 112 -27.36 -6.89 23.19
N LYS A 113 -27.59 -5.83 22.40
CA LYS A 113 -28.88 -5.14 22.35
C LYS A 113 -30.04 -6.04 21.89
N ARG A 114 -29.83 -6.87 20.86
CA ARG A 114 -30.88 -7.80 20.36
C ARG A 114 -31.26 -8.83 21.42
N VAL A 115 -30.25 -9.38 22.11
CA VAL A 115 -30.44 -10.42 23.13
C VAL A 115 -31.03 -9.81 24.41
N GLU A 116 -30.59 -8.62 24.81
CA GLU A 116 -31.14 -7.86 25.94
C GLU A 116 -32.63 -7.53 25.73
N ALA A 117 -33.03 -7.14 24.50
CA ALA A 117 -34.44 -6.92 24.16
C ALA A 117 -35.34 -8.16 24.35
N SER A 118 -34.74 -9.36 24.36
CA SER A 118 -35.43 -10.63 24.65
C SER A 118 -35.36 -11.07 26.12
N GLY A 119 -34.83 -10.22 27.01
CA GLY A 119 -34.65 -10.51 28.43
C GLY A 119 -33.56 -11.55 28.72
N LYS A 120 -32.62 -11.73 27.78
CA LYS A 120 -31.51 -12.69 27.88
C LYS A 120 -30.18 -11.94 27.89
N THR A 121 -29.12 -12.67 28.24
CA THR A 121 -27.73 -12.22 28.14
C THR A 121 -26.95 -13.21 27.29
N LEU A 122 -26.00 -12.70 26.49
CA LEU A 122 -25.09 -13.54 25.70
C LEU A 122 -24.30 -14.50 26.59
N PRO A 123 -23.98 -15.72 26.10
CA PRO A 123 -22.99 -16.59 26.73
C PRO A 123 -21.67 -15.86 27.01
N ALA A 124 -20.95 -16.27 28.06
CA ALA A 124 -19.65 -15.71 28.38
C ALA A 124 -18.66 -15.90 27.22
N TYR A 125 -17.93 -14.84 26.87
CA TYR A 125 -16.92 -14.87 25.82
C TYR A 125 -15.68 -14.07 26.21
N ARG A 126 -14.54 -14.43 25.61
CA ARG A 126 -13.30 -13.66 25.70
C ARG A 126 -13.01 -12.98 24.38
N PHE A 127 -12.56 -11.73 24.41
CA PHE A 127 -12.21 -10.94 23.24
C PHE A 127 -10.74 -10.54 23.29
N MET A 128 -10.03 -10.73 22.17
CA MET A 128 -8.65 -10.28 22.00
C MET A 128 -8.53 -9.43 20.74
N GLN A 129 -8.01 -8.22 20.89
CA GLN A 129 -7.46 -7.48 19.75
C GLN A 129 -5.98 -7.84 19.61
N VAL A 130 -5.54 -8.14 18.39
CA VAL A 130 -4.14 -8.37 18.04
C VAL A 130 -3.62 -7.12 17.32
N GLY A 131 -2.85 -6.30 18.03
CA GLY A 131 -2.23 -5.10 17.47
C GLY A 131 -0.87 -5.37 16.81
N THR A 132 -0.26 -6.51 17.10
CA THR A 132 1.03 -6.94 16.53
C THR A 132 0.90 -8.33 15.89
N PRO A 133 0.26 -8.47 14.72
CA PRO A 133 0.16 -9.78 14.06
C PRO A 133 1.54 -10.34 13.68
N PHE A 134 2.52 -9.48 13.45
CA PHE A 134 3.92 -9.86 13.29
C PHE A 134 4.85 -8.88 14.06
N PRO A 135 5.67 -9.36 15.02
CA PRO A 135 5.67 -10.72 15.55
C PRO A 135 4.39 -11.02 16.35
N PHE A 136 3.82 -12.21 16.15
CA PHE A 136 2.58 -12.64 16.83
C PHE A 136 2.78 -12.74 18.37
N PRO A 137 1.85 -12.24 19.20
CA PRO A 137 2.03 -12.13 20.65
C PRO A 137 1.78 -13.46 21.36
N MET A 138 2.69 -14.43 21.17
CA MET A 138 2.54 -15.82 21.62
C MET A 138 2.12 -15.98 23.08
N ALA A 139 2.77 -15.27 24.01
CA ALA A 139 2.46 -15.37 25.43
C ALA A 139 1.04 -14.88 25.75
N ARG A 140 0.62 -13.77 25.12
CA ARG A 140 -0.72 -13.21 25.34
C ARG A 140 -1.80 -14.07 24.69
N ALA A 141 -1.50 -14.65 23.52
CA ALA A 141 -2.38 -15.61 22.87
C ALA A 141 -2.53 -16.89 23.71
N ASP A 142 -1.46 -17.40 24.33
CA ASP A 142 -1.51 -18.59 25.23
C ASP A 142 -2.43 -18.35 26.44
N GLU A 143 -2.35 -17.15 27.04
CA GLU A 143 -3.26 -16.71 28.10
C GLU A 143 -4.71 -16.61 27.61
N PHE A 144 -4.92 -16.02 26.43
CA PHE A 144 -6.25 -15.86 25.85
C PHE A 144 -6.95 -17.20 25.58
N VAL A 145 -6.24 -18.20 25.03
CA VAL A 145 -6.84 -19.48 24.67
C VAL A 145 -7.03 -20.45 25.84
N GLU A 146 -6.49 -20.13 27.02
CA GLU A 146 -6.62 -20.99 28.20
C GLU A 146 -8.08 -21.17 28.60
N GLY A 147 -8.53 -22.43 28.65
CA GLY A 147 -9.90 -22.80 29.00
C GLY A 147 -10.93 -22.62 27.88
N LEU A 148 -10.54 -22.07 26.72
CA LEU A 148 -11.45 -21.93 25.58
C LEU A 148 -11.60 -23.25 24.83
N GLU A 149 -12.79 -23.50 24.30
CA GLU A 149 -13.07 -24.63 23.42
C GLU A 149 -13.12 -24.23 21.94
N ARG A 150 -13.51 -22.98 21.66
CA ARG A 150 -13.63 -22.45 20.30
C ARG A 150 -13.08 -21.05 20.24
N VAL A 151 -12.42 -20.73 19.14
CA VAL A 151 -11.93 -19.38 18.84
C VAL A 151 -12.36 -19.01 17.43
N VAL A 152 -13.01 -17.85 17.30
CA VAL A 152 -13.36 -17.25 16.01
C VAL A 152 -12.40 -16.10 15.71
N VAL A 153 -11.80 -16.11 14.52
CA VAL A 153 -10.82 -15.13 14.07
C VAL A 153 -11.40 -14.24 12.98
N PHE A 154 -11.34 -12.93 13.20
CA PHE A 154 -11.66 -11.91 12.20
C PHE A 154 -10.40 -11.13 11.82
N GLU A 155 -9.93 -11.37 10.61
CA GLU A 155 -8.79 -10.66 10.02
C GLU A 155 -9.03 -10.41 8.53
N GLU A 156 -8.23 -9.50 7.97
CA GLU A 156 -8.30 -9.09 6.56
C GLU A 156 -6.97 -9.35 5.86
N LEU A 157 -7.03 -9.41 4.53
CA LEU A 157 -5.95 -9.83 3.64
C LEU A 157 -5.59 -11.32 3.79
N ASP A 158 -4.60 -11.66 4.61
CA ASP A 158 -4.06 -13.01 4.78
C ASP A 158 -4.39 -13.60 6.16
N SER A 159 -4.38 -14.92 6.28
CA SER A 159 -4.77 -15.66 7.51
C SER A 159 -3.65 -15.74 8.56
N VAL A 160 -2.97 -14.63 8.84
CA VAL A 160 -1.77 -14.63 9.70
C VAL A 160 -2.10 -14.98 11.15
N ILE A 161 -3.18 -14.41 11.69
CA ILE A 161 -3.62 -14.63 13.08
C ILE A 161 -4.24 -16.02 13.23
N GLU A 162 -5.09 -16.45 12.28
CA GLU A 162 -5.67 -17.79 12.26
C GLU A 162 -4.58 -18.86 12.23
N ASP A 163 -3.60 -18.74 11.32
CA ASP A 163 -2.55 -19.73 11.14
C ASP A 163 -1.65 -19.84 12.41
N GLU A 164 -1.34 -18.70 13.07
CA GLU A 164 -0.58 -18.70 14.33
C GLU A 164 -1.38 -19.27 15.52
N LEU A 165 -2.68 -19.03 15.60
CA LEU A 165 -3.54 -19.61 16.63
C LEU A 165 -3.74 -21.11 16.44
N VAL A 166 -3.88 -21.59 15.20
CA VAL A 166 -3.91 -23.02 14.89
C VAL A 166 -2.59 -23.68 15.30
N ARG A 167 -1.45 -23.04 14.98
CA ARG A 167 -0.13 -23.51 15.40
C ARG A 167 -0.01 -23.55 16.93
N LEU A 168 -0.46 -22.51 17.64
CA LEU A 168 -0.48 -22.46 19.10
C LEU A 168 -1.36 -23.57 19.70
N ALA A 169 -2.56 -23.78 19.17
CA ALA A 169 -3.45 -24.86 19.62
C ALA A 169 -2.80 -26.23 19.47
N GLY A 170 -2.08 -26.48 18.36
CA GLY A 170 -1.30 -27.69 18.16
C GLY A 170 -0.16 -27.86 19.18
N LEU A 171 0.59 -26.80 19.47
CA LEU A 171 1.63 -26.81 20.50
C LEU A 171 1.07 -27.07 21.90
N ARG A 172 -0.07 -26.47 22.23
CA ARG A 172 -0.77 -26.69 23.51
C ARG A 172 -1.24 -28.13 23.64
N ALA A 173 -1.85 -28.69 22.59
CA ALA A 173 -2.27 -30.09 22.57
C ALA A 173 -1.07 -31.05 22.76
N ALA A 174 0.05 -30.80 22.09
CA ALA A 174 1.28 -31.58 22.26
C ALA A 174 1.86 -31.50 23.69
N ALA A 175 1.63 -30.38 24.38
CA ALA A 175 1.99 -30.18 25.78
C ALA A 175 0.94 -30.69 26.78
N GLY A 176 -0.14 -31.33 26.32
CA GLY A 176 -1.23 -31.82 27.18
C GLY A 176 -2.10 -30.72 27.79
N LYS A 177 -2.07 -29.50 27.23
CA LYS A 177 -2.92 -28.37 27.63
C LYS A 177 -4.22 -28.34 26.82
N SER A 178 -5.19 -27.55 27.30
CA SER A 178 -6.42 -27.25 26.57
C SER A 178 -6.10 -26.63 25.20
N ALA A 179 -6.79 -27.06 24.14
CA ALA A 179 -6.56 -26.55 22.79
C ALA A 179 -7.91 -26.27 22.12
N PRO A 180 -8.23 -25.01 21.81
CA PRO A 180 -9.51 -24.68 21.18
C PRO A 180 -9.53 -25.08 19.71
N CYS A 181 -10.73 -25.31 19.18
CA CYS A 181 -10.97 -25.32 17.75
C CYS A 181 -10.94 -23.88 17.23
N VAL A 182 -9.90 -23.55 16.47
CA VAL A 182 -9.74 -22.23 15.84
C VAL A 182 -10.44 -22.23 14.48
N ARG A 183 -11.27 -21.22 14.24
CA ARG A 183 -11.95 -20.99 12.97
C ARG A 183 -11.84 -19.53 12.56
N GLY A 184 -11.48 -19.25 11.32
CA GLY A 184 -11.29 -17.91 10.80
C GLY A 184 -11.56 -17.87 9.30
N ARG A 185 -10.72 -17.14 8.57
CA ARG A 185 -10.84 -16.89 7.13
C ARG A 185 -10.86 -18.16 6.31
N ARG A 186 -10.10 -19.19 6.71
CA ARG A 186 -10.03 -20.47 5.97
C ARG A 186 -11.24 -21.36 6.17
N SER A 187 -12.03 -21.13 7.21
CA SER A 187 -12.98 -22.13 7.72
C SER A 187 -14.38 -21.61 8.05
N GLN A 188 -14.56 -20.31 8.31
CA GLN A 188 -15.84 -19.77 8.76
C GLN A 188 -16.13 -18.30 8.42
N SER A 189 -15.12 -17.43 8.40
CA SER A 189 -15.30 -16.02 7.98
C SER A 189 -15.11 -15.86 6.46
N ARG A 190 -15.34 -14.66 5.94
CA ARG A 190 -15.25 -14.38 4.50
C ARG A 190 -13.86 -14.76 3.97
N ALA A 191 -13.80 -15.79 3.13
CA ALA A 191 -12.56 -16.25 2.50
C ALA A 191 -11.92 -15.19 1.56
N ALA A 192 -12.74 -14.27 1.04
CA ALA A 192 -12.32 -13.18 0.17
C ALA A 192 -13.10 -11.89 0.45
N GLY A 193 -12.48 -10.75 0.14
CA GLY A 193 -13.03 -9.41 0.41
C GLY A 193 -12.71 -8.89 1.81
N GLU A 194 -13.22 -7.69 2.08
CA GLU A 194 -13.16 -7.04 3.39
C GLU A 194 -14.27 -7.58 4.31
N ASN A 195 -14.01 -7.52 5.62
CA ASN A 195 -15.04 -7.80 6.60
C ASN A 195 -16.07 -6.65 6.59
N THR A 196 -17.32 -6.99 6.90
CA THR A 196 -18.35 -5.97 7.18
C THR A 196 -18.96 -6.29 8.53
N VAL A 197 -19.61 -5.30 9.14
CA VAL A 197 -20.30 -5.48 10.43
C VAL A 197 -21.33 -6.61 10.30
N GLU A 198 -22.09 -6.65 9.21
CA GLU A 198 -23.13 -7.66 8.94
C GLU A 198 -22.52 -9.06 8.77
N GLY A 199 -21.41 -9.17 8.02
CA GLY A 199 -20.74 -10.46 7.85
C GLY A 199 -20.14 -10.99 9.15
N VAL A 200 -19.61 -10.11 10.00
CA VAL A 200 -19.10 -10.48 11.33
C VAL A 200 -20.24 -10.86 12.26
N LEU A 201 -21.33 -10.09 12.24
CA LEU A 201 -22.55 -10.33 13.01
C LEU A 201 -23.11 -11.73 12.73
N ASP A 202 -23.21 -12.11 11.47
CA ASP A 202 -23.68 -13.44 11.04
C ASP A 202 -22.86 -14.59 11.64
N VAL A 203 -21.54 -14.45 11.63
CA VAL A 203 -20.63 -15.45 12.19
C VAL A 203 -20.76 -15.52 13.71
N LEU A 204 -20.86 -14.37 14.38
CA LEU A 204 -21.03 -14.29 15.82
C LEU A 204 -22.39 -14.84 16.28
N GLU A 205 -23.49 -14.52 15.58
CA GLU A 205 -24.82 -15.08 15.87
C GLU A 205 -24.80 -16.60 15.88
N ARG A 206 -24.18 -17.20 14.85
CA ARG A 206 -23.99 -18.65 14.77
C ARG A 206 -23.13 -19.19 15.92
N ALA A 207 -22.02 -18.52 16.23
CA ALA A 207 -21.09 -18.95 17.28
C ALA A 207 -21.75 -18.94 18.68
N PHE A 208 -22.48 -17.87 19.01
CA PHE A 208 -23.22 -17.75 20.26
C PHE A 208 -24.43 -18.69 20.32
N PHE A 209 -25.12 -18.92 19.21
CA PHE A 209 -26.19 -19.91 19.16
C PHE A 209 -25.66 -21.32 19.43
N GLU A 210 -24.54 -21.71 18.81
CA GLU A 210 -23.87 -22.98 19.10
C GLU A 210 -23.41 -23.08 20.57
N GLU A 211 -22.86 -22.01 21.16
CA GLU A 211 -22.49 -22.01 22.58
C GLU A 211 -23.70 -22.17 23.50
N GLY A 212 -24.82 -21.49 23.19
CA GLY A 212 -26.07 -21.66 23.95
C GLY A 212 -26.57 -23.10 23.93
N LEU A 213 -26.54 -23.76 22.77
CA LEU A 213 -26.93 -25.17 22.63
C LEU A 213 -25.99 -26.13 23.38
N GLN A 214 -24.70 -25.80 23.44
CA GLN A 214 -23.73 -26.58 24.23
C GLN A 214 -23.97 -26.41 25.73
N GLY A 215 -24.33 -25.21 26.20
CA GLY A 215 -24.72 -24.95 27.59
C GLY A 215 -25.98 -25.72 28.02
N GLU A 216 -26.87 -26.07 27.09
CA GLU A 216 -28.03 -26.95 27.33
C GLU A 216 -27.65 -28.45 27.51
N GLY A 217 -26.38 -28.82 27.31
CA GLY A 217 -25.90 -30.21 27.47
C GLY A 217 -26.39 -31.17 26.38
N LEU A 218 -26.76 -30.65 25.21
CA LEU A 218 -27.29 -31.45 24.10
C LEU A 218 -26.21 -32.34 23.46
N SER A 219 -26.63 -33.45 22.85
CA SER A 219 -25.72 -34.30 22.08
C SER A 219 -25.20 -33.57 20.83
N ARG A 220 -24.01 -33.97 20.35
CA ARG A 220 -23.38 -33.38 19.15
C ARG A 220 -24.31 -33.43 17.93
N ASP A 221 -25.04 -34.52 17.75
CA ASP A 221 -25.96 -34.70 16.62
C ASP A 221 -27.15 -33.74 16.69
N LEU A 222 -27.67 -33.48 17.90
CA LEU A 222 -28.78 -32.56 18.09
C LEU A 222 -28.34 -31.09 17.93
N ILE A 223 -27.14 -30.75 18.40
CA ILE A 223 -26.53 -29.43 18.16
C ILE A 223 -26.38 -29.20 16.65
N ALA A 224 -25.82 -30.17 15.93
CA ALA A 224 -25.67 -30.09 14.47
C ALA A 224 -27.02 -29.92 13.76
N ALA A 225 -28.05 -30.67 14.19
CA ALA A 225 -29.39 -30.55 13.61
C ALA A 225 -30.03 -29.17 13.86
N ARG A 226 -29.88 -28.61 15.07
CA ARG A 226 -30.39 -27.28 15.41
C ARG A 226 -29.63 -26.16 14.71
N LEU A 227 -28.31 -26.28 14.57
CA LEU A 227 -27.51 -25.33 13.78
C LEU A 227 -27.95 -25.32 12.31
N ALA A 228 -28.16 -26.50 11.72
CA ALA A 228 -28.66 -26.59 10.34
C ALA A 228 -30.07 -26.00 10.18
N ALA A 229 -30.91 -26.10 11.21
CA ALA A 229 -32.23 -25.43 11.21
C ALA A 229 -32.09 -23.91 11.30
N PHE A 230 -31.26 -23.42 12.21
CA PHE A 230 -30.94 -22.00 12.33
C PHE A 230 -30.40 -21.41 11.02
N GLU A 231 -29.48 -22.11 10.36
CA GLU A 231 -28.92 -21.70 9.07
C GLU A 231 -30.01 -21.59 7.99
N ARG A 232 -30.90 -22.59 7.87
CA ARG A 232 -32.02 -22.54 6.91
C ARG A 232 -33.00 -21.40 7.19
N ASP A 233 -33.37 -21.20 8.45
CA ASP A 233 -34.31 -20.14 8.83
C ASP A 233 -33.72 -18.75 8.50
N ARG A 234 -32.40 -18.61 8.68
CA ARG A 234 -31.67 -17.39 8.36
C ARG A 234 -31.54 -17.17 6.85
N GLU A 235 -31.26 -18.21 6.07
CA GLU A 235 -31.27 -18.14 4.60
C GLU A 235 -32.66 -17.75 4.07
N ASN A 236 -33.72 -18.32 4.63
CA ASN A 236 -35.10 -17.97 4.27
C ASN A 236 -35.41 -16.52 4.66
N ALA A 237 -35.02 -16.08 5.86
CA ALA A 237 -35.21 -14.71 6.30
C ALA A 237 -34.49 -13.70 5.41
N ALA A 238 -33.23 -14.00 5.02
CA ALA A 238 -32.46 -13.18 4.10
C ALA A 238 -33.08 -13.13 2.69
N ALA A 239 -33.67 -14.23 2.22
CA ALA A 239 -34.40 -14.26 0.94
C ALA A 239 -35.71 -13.44 0.97
N THR A 240 -36.27 -13.20 2.16
CA THR A 240 -37.49 -12.40 2.35
C THR A 240 -37.23 -10.97 2.84
N ALA A 241 -35.98 -10.64 3.20
CA ALA A 241 -35.59 -9.31 3.60
C ALA A 241 -35.64 -8.40 2.37
N ASP A 242 -36.59 -7.46 2.41
CA ASP A 242 -36.90 -6.46 1.37
C ASP A 242 -35.62 -5.95 0.69
N GLU A 243 -35.55 -6.03 -0.64
CA GLU A 243 -34.47 -5.41 -1.40
C GLU A 243 -34.50 -3.92 -1.06
N ALA A 244 -33.53 -3.47 -0.25
CA ALA A 244 -33.38 -2.04 0.03
C ALA A 244 -33.45 -1.30 -1.31
N PRO A 245 -34.30 -0.27 -1.45
CA PRO A 245 -34.55 0.36 -2.73
C PRO A 245 -33.21 0.74 -3.35
N HIS A 246 -32.99 0.32 -4.60
CA HIS A 246 -31.76 0.66 -5.29
C HIS A 246 -31.70 2.18 -5.45
N VAL A 247 -30.92 2.82 -4.58
CA VAL A 247 -30.59 4.25 -4.70
C VAL A 247 -29.40 4.36 -5.63
N ASP A 248 -29.54 5.15 -6.69
CA ASP A 248 -28.41 5.48 -7.57
C ASP A 248 -27.54 6.52 -6.87
N LEU A 249 -26.52 6.04 -6.16
CA LEU A 249 -25.61 6.90 -5.41
C LEU A 249 -24.63 7.58 -6.38
N PRO A 250 -24.33 8.89 -6.21
CA PRO A 250 -23.37 9.56 -7.06
C PRO A 250 -21.98 8.93 -6.88
N ALA A 251 -21.33 8.63 -8.00
CA ALA A 251 -19.96 8.11 -8.00
C ALA A 251 -19.02 9.10 -7.32
N ARG A 252 -18.22 8.61 -6.36
CA ARG A 252 -17.17 9.38 -5.68
C ARG A 252 -15.80 8.83 -6.11
N PRO A 253 -15.33 9.16 -7.33
CA PRO A 253 -14.03 8.70 -7.76
C PRO A 253 -12.95 9.26 -6.84
N PRO A 254 -11.86 8.50 -6.61
CA PRO A 254 -10.68 9.04 -5.93
C PRO A 254 -10.17 10.29 -6.65
N VAL A 255 -9.97 11.39 -5.92
CA VAL A 255 -9.50 12.66 -6.48
C VAL A 255 -8.33 13.21 -5.70
N LEU A 256 -7.40 13.89 -6.40
CA LEU A 256 -6.35 14.68 -5.76
C LEU A 256 -6.95 15.90 -5.04
N CYS A 257 -6.29 16.38 -3.98
CA CYS A 257 -6.70 17.59 -3.28
C CYS A 257 -6.78 18.82 -4.20
N ALA A 258 -7.57 19.83 -3.81
CA ALA A 258 -7.57 21.12 -4.47
C ALA A 258 -6.16 21.73 -4.47
N GLY A 259 -5.67 22.13 -5.65
CA GLY A 259 -4.33 22.68 -5.82
C GLY A 259 -3.17 21.69 -5.71
N CYS A 260 -3.44 20.38 -5.64
CA CYS A 260 -2.40 19.36 -5.65
C CYS A 260 -1.43 19.53 -6.85
N PRO A 261 -0.11 19.60 -6.60
CA PRO A 261 0.88 19.84 -7.65
C PRO A 261 0.95 18.73 -8.69
N HIS A 262 0.61 17.48 -8.35
CA HIS A 262 0.62 16.37 -9.31
C HIS A 262 -0.30 16.61 -10.52
N ARG A 263 -1.40 17.37 -10.36
CA ARG A 263 -2.29 17.77 -11.47
C ARG A 263 -1.52 18.52 -12.56
N GLY A 264 -0.64 19.43 -12.13
CA GLY A 264 0.21 20.22 -13.02
C GLY A 264 1.22 19.36 -13.76
N ALA A 265 1.90 18.45 -13.05
CA ALA A 265 2.87 17.53 -13.64
C ALA A 265 2.22 16.63 -14.72
N PHE A 266 1.07 16.02 -14.44
CA PHE A 266 0.34 15.20 -15.41
C PHE A 266 -0.11 16.00 -16.62
N TYR A 267 -0.68 17.18 -16.39
CA TYR A 267 -1.14 18.01 -17.48
C TYR A 267 0.03 18.47 -18.34
N ALA A 268 1.14 18.90 -17.73
CA ALA A 268 2.37 19.27 -18.44
C ALA A 268 2.92 18.11 -19.28
N ALA A 269 3.00 16.90 -18.74
CA ALA A 269 3.50 15.74 -19.46
C ALA A 269 2.65 15.42 -20.71
N LYS A 270 1.33 15.36 -20.56
CA LYS A 270 0.42 15.15 -21.72
C LYS A 270 0.54 16.28 -22.75
N ARG A 271 0.70 17.52 -22.30
CA ARG A 271 0.84 18.69 -23.18
C ARG A 271 2.17 18.68 -23.93
N ALA A 272 3.26 18.26 -23.29
CA ALA A 272 4.57 18.09 -23.93
C ALA A 272 4.51 17.03 -25.03
N LEU A 273 3.98 15.83 -24.75
CA LEU A 273 3.83 14.79 -25.79
C LEU A 273 2.93 15.23 -26.94
N LYS A 274 1.83 15.93 -26.64
CA LYS A 274 0.95 16.51 -27.66
C LYS A 274 1.66 17.57 -28.50
N LYS A 275 2.47 18.44 -27.89
CA LYS A 275 3.29 19.46 -28.59
C LYS A 275 4.28 18.78 -29.54
N MET A 276 4.94 17.72 -29.08
CA MET A 276 5.90 16.92 -29.85
C MET A 276 5.24 16.01 -30.91
N ARG A 277 3.91 15.84 -30.84
CA ARG A 277 3.13 14.92 -31.71
C ARG A 277 3.61 13.46 -31.63
N VAL A 278 3.99 13.02 -30.43
CA VAL A 278 4.42 11.65 -30.16
C VAL A 278 3.41 10.94 -29.26
N ARG A 279 3.36 9.60 -29.36
CA ARG A 279 2.65 8.77 -28.40
C ARG A 279 3.52 8.58 -27.16
N GLY A 280 2.90 8.46 -26.01
CA GLY A 280 3.57 7.97 -24.81
C GLY A 280 2.66 7.17 -23.93
N VAL A 281 3.28 6.38 -23.06
CA VAL A 281 2.65 5.59 -22.01
C VAL A 281 3.15 6.08 -20.67
N PHE A 282 2.22 6.30 -19.75
CA PHE A 282 2.47 6.79 -18.41
C PHE A 282 2.38 5.65 -17.41
N SER A 283 3.52 5.10 -17.03
CA SER A 283 3.61 4.09 -15.98
C SER A 283 3.62 4.77 -14.61
N GLY A 284 2.67 4.43 -13.75
CA GLY A 284 2.64 4.86 -12.36
C GLY A 284 2.96 3.72 -11.41
N ASP A 285 3.20 4.08 -10.16
CA ASP A 285 3.25 3.21 -8.99
C ASP A 285 2.31 3.71 -7.89
N ILE A 286 2.47 3.22 -6.65
CA ILE A 286 1.56 3.50 -5.52
C ILE A 286 1.95 4.80 -4.81
N GLY A 287 1.06 5.78 -4.87
CA GLY A 287 1.12 7.05 -4.15
C GLY A 287 0.00 8.00 -4.58
N CYS A 288 -0.04 9.25 -4.10
CA CYS A 288 -1.08 10.22 -4.51
C CYS A 288 -1.24 10.33 -6.03
N TYR A 289 -0.14 10.21 -6.76
CA TYR A 289 -0.11 10.28 -8.21
C TYR A 289 -0.79 9.07 -8.89
N THR A 290 -1.03 7.94 -8.22
CA THR A 290 -1.90 6.85 -8.74
C THR A 290 -3.30 7.36 -9.12
N LEU A 291 -3.80 8.37 -8.38
CA LEU A 291 -5.10 8.99 -8.65
C LEU A 291 -5.15 9.73 -9.99
N GLY A 292 -4.01 9.93 -10.65
CA GLY A 292 -3.91 10.45 -12.01
C GLY A 292 -4.51 9.54 -13.08
N ASN A 293 -4.80 8.27 -12.77
CA ASN A 293 -5.51 7.35 -13.66
C ASN A 293 -6.95 7.83 -13.96
N ALA A 294 -7.62 8.40 -12.96
CA ALA A 294 -9.02 8.79 -13.11
C ALA A 294 -9.20 9.97 -14.08
N ALA A 295 -10.36 10.00 -14.76
CA ALA A 295 -10.78 11.17 -15.52
C ALA A 295 -10.88 12.40 -14.60
N PRO A 296 -10.52 13.60 -15.08
CA PRO A 296 -10.07 13.94 -16.44
C PRO A 296 -8.56 13.80 -16.68
N LEU A 297 -7.79 13.40 -15.67
CA LEU A 297 -6.33 13.40 -15.75
C LEU A 297 -5.83 12.32 -16.70
N ASN A 298 -6.35 11.09 -16.64
CA ASN A 298 -5.98 10.00 -17.57
C ASN A 298 -4.47 9.97 -17.87
N ALA A 299 -3.65 10.01 -16.82
CA ALA A 299 -2.21 10.23 -16.87
C ALA A 299 -1.42 9.12 -16.19
N VAL A 300 -2.07 7.98 -15.92
CA VAL A 300 -1.46 6.75 -15.40
C VAL A 300 -2.16 5.60 -16.10
N ASP A 301 -1.47 4.94 -17.04
CA ASP A 301 -1.99 3.84 -17.85
C ASP A 301 -1.84 2.48 -17.16
N THR A 302 -0.86 2.37 -16.25
CA THR A 302 -0.60 1.17 -15.45
C THR A 302 -0.13 1.53 -14.05
N CYS A 303 -0.47 0.71 -13.06
CA CYS A 303 -0.04 0.84 -11.67
C CYS A 303 0.01 -0.55 -11.03
N LEU A 304 1.06 -0.83 -10.25
CA LEU A 304 1.22 -2.12 -9.56
C LEU A 304 1.61 -1.95 -8.09
N CYS A 305 2.90 -1.71 -7.82
CA CYS A 305 3.43 -1.51 -6.47
C CYS A 305 4.43 -0.35 -6.47
N MET A 306 4.82 0.12 -5.28
CA MET A 306 5.81 1.19 -5.12
C MET A 306 7.11 0.88 -5.89
N GLY A 307 7.51 1.74 -6.83
CA GLY A 307 8.69 1.60 -7.67
C GLY A 307 8.45 0.89 -9.01
N ALA A 308 7.31 0.21 -9.18
CA ALA A 308 7.05 -0.61 -10.38
C ALA A 308 6.92 0.20 -11.67
N GLY A 309 6.49 1.47 -11.59
CA GLY A 309 6.33 2.32 -12.77
C GLY A 309 7.62 2.44 -13.59
N ILE A 310 8.77 2.48 -12.90
CA ILE A 310 10.10 2.62 -13.52
C ILE A 310 10.51 1.34 -14.27
N THR A 311 10.23 0.16 -13.71
CA THR A 311 10.59 -1.12 -14.34
C THR A 311 9.57 -1.54 -15.40
N MET A 312 8.29 -1.20 -15.24
CA MET A 312 7.28 -1.37 -16.29
C MET A 312 7.61 -0.53 -17.51
N ALA A 313 7.99 0.75 -17.33
CA ALA A 313 8.40 1.62 -18.44
C ALA A 313 9.58 1.03 -19.23
N GLN A 314 10.53 0.37 -18.57
CA GLN A 314 11.65 -0.32 -19.24
C GLN A 314 11.16 -1.46 -20.12
N GLY A 315 10.34 -2.36 -19.57
CA GLY A 315 9.79 -3.49 -20.32
C GLY A 315 8.92 -3.05 -21.50
N LEU A 316 8.06 -2.05 -21.28
CA LEU A 316 7.22 -1.46 -22.33
C LEU A 316 8.07 -0.77 -23.41
N GLY A 317 9.16 -0.10 -23.04
CA GLY A 317 10.09 0.50 -24.00
C GLY A 317 10.82 -0.51 -24.89
N VAL A 318 11.05 -1.73 -24.40
CA VAL A 318 11.61 -2.83 -25.22
C VAL A 318 10.57 -3.35 -26.23
N VAL A 319 9.30 -3.45 -25.82
CA VAL A 319 8.22 -3.98 -26.67
C VAL A 319 7.70 -2.93 -27.66
N GLU A 320 7.66 -1.66 -27.26
CA GLU A 320 7.20 -0.52 -28.05
C GLU A 320 8.25 0.61 -28.11
N PRO A 321 9.36 0.44 -28.85
CA PRO A 321 10.48 1.40 -28.88
C PRO A 321 10.13 2.76 -29.51
N ASP A 322 9.06 2.81 -30.32
CA ASP A 322 8.58 4.05 -30.95
C ASP A 322 7.69 4.89 -30.02
N VAL A 323 7.28 4.35 -28.87
CA VAL A 323 6.41 5.01 -27.90
C VAL A 323 7.25 5.55 -26.74
N ARG A 324 7.05 6.82 -26.37
CA ARG A 324 7.78 7.42 -25.24
C ARG A 324 7.28 6.88 -23.92
N GLN A 325 8.18 6.36 -23.10
CA GLN A 325 7.86 5.73 -21.83
C GLN A 325 8.16 6.71 -20.69
N LEU A 326 7.13 7.12 -19.95
CA LEU A 326 7.27 8.00 -18.80
C LEU A 326 6.86 7.26 -17.53
N ALA A 327 7.70 7.30 -16.51
CA ALA A 327 7.42 6.71 -15.21
C ALA A 327 7.20 7.82 -14.17
N PHE A 328 5.98 7.93 -13.62
CA PHE A 328 5.73 8.79 -12.46
C PHE A 328 6.12 8.06 -11.19
N VAL A 329 6.85 8.73 -10.30
CA VAL A 329 7.25 8.21 -8.99
C VAL A 329 7.24 9.34 -7.96
N GLY A 330 6.70 9.10 -6.76
CA GLY A 330 6.78 10.07 -5.67
C GLY A 330 8.16 10.09 -5.01
N ASP A 331 8.56 11.19 -4.38
CA ASP A 331 9.81 11.32 -3.60
C ASP A 331 10.03 10.23 -2.54
N SER A 332 9.00 9.90 -1.76
CA SER A 332 9.05 8.80 -0.78
C SER A 332 9.32 7.45 -1.45
N THR A 333 8.63 7.18 -2.56
CA THR A 333 8.78 5.94 -3.35
C THR A 333 10.12 5.89 -4.05
N PHE A 334 10.62 7.02 -4.54
CA PHE A 334 11.94 7.18 -5.14
C PHE A 334 13.01 6.63 -4.19
N PHE A 335 13.01 7.06 -2.93
CA PHE A 335 13.96 6.59 -1.92
C PHE A 335 13.68 5.17 -1.39
N ALA A 336 12.41 4.73 -1.37
CA ALA A 336 12.04 3.42 -0.85
C ALA A 336 12.40 2.28 -1.82
N SER A 337 11.98 2.39 -3.09
CA SER A 337 12.10 1.30 -4.07
C SER A 337 12.40 1.78 -5.50
N GLY A 338 12.40 3.09 -5.77
CA GLY A 338 12.65 3.63 -7.10
C GLY A 338 14.12 3.56 -7.54
N LEU A 339 15.07 3.74 -6.60
CA LEU A 339 16.51 3.80 -6.92
C LEU A 339 17.03 2.58 -7.70
N THR A 340 16.62 1.37 -7.31
CA THR A 340 17.08 0.13 -7.97
C THR A 340 16.55 0.01 -9.40
N GLY A 341 15.31 0.44 -9.65
CA GLY A 341 14.73 0.50 -10.99
C GLY A 341 15.48 1.46 -11.91
N ILE A 342 15.88 2.62 -11.39
CA ILE A 342 16.66 3.63 -12.13
C ILE A 342 18.07 3.13 -12.42
N ALA A 343 18.73 2.51 -11.43
CA ALA A 343 20.04 1.90 -11.60
C ALA A 343 20.02 0.85 -12.73
N ASN A 344 19.00 -0.01 -12.74
CA ASN A 344 18.81 -0.98 -13.80
C ASN A 344 18.57 -0.32 -15.17
N ALA A 345 17.75 0.74 -15.21
CA ALA A 345 17.47 1.48 -16.44
C ALA A 345 18.75 2.06 -17.05
N ALA A 346 19.57 2.70 -16.22
CA ALA A 346 20.82 3.34 -16.63
C ALA A 346 21.87 2.31 -17.06
N TYR A 347 22.04 1.24 -16.28
CA TYR A 347 23.00 0.17 -16.58
C TYR A 347 22.69 -0.53 -17.91
N ASN A 348 21.42 -0.81 -18.19
CA ASN A 348 21.00 -1.51 -19.40
C ASN A 348 20.67 -0.57 -20.58
N GLY A 349 20.85 0.75 -20.43
CA GLY A 349 20.65 1.71 -21.52
C GLY A 349 19.20 1.86 -21.98
N HIS A 350 18.23 1.77 -21.08
CA HIS A 350 16.81 1.97 -21.42
C HIS A 350 16.49 3.44 -21.75
N ASP A 351 15.58 3.66 -22.71
CA ASP A 351 15.09 4.98 -23.14
C ASP A 351 13.77 5.32 -22.42
N ILE A 352 13.86 5.80 -21.18
CA ILE A 352 12.71 6.16 -20.34
C ILE A 352 12.90 7.54 -19.71
N THR A 353 11.79 8.24 -19.45
CA THR A 353 11.78 9.49 -18.67
C THR A 353 11.16 9.25 -17.29
N VAL A 354 11.94 9.47 -16.23
CA VAL A 354 11.48 9.33 -14.83
C VAL A 354 11.00 10.69 -14.32
N CYS A 355 9.70 10.82 -14.09
CA CYS A 355 9.06 12.00 -13.52
C CYS A 355 8.96 11.85 -11.99
N VAL A 356 9.94 12.41 -11.27
CA VAL A 356 9.93 12.42 -9.80
C VAL A 356 9.03 13.55 -9.30
N LEU A 357 7.99 13.19 -8.55
CA LEU A 357 7.00 14.10 -7.97
C LEU A 357 7.37 14.37 -6.50
N ASP A 358 8.20 15.40 -6.30
CA ASP A 358 8.70 15.85 -5.00
C ASP A 358 7.70 16.82 -4.35
N ASN A 359 6.89 16.28 -3.44
CA ASN A 359 5.93 17.02 -2.63
C ASN A 359 6.34 17.14 -1.15
N SER A 360 7.53 16.64 -0.82
CA SER A 360 8.20 16.69 0.48
C SER A 360 7.46 15.96 1.60
N THR A 361 6.66 14.93 1.29
CA THR A 361 6.01 14.07 2.30
C THR A 361 5.44 12.77 1.73
N THR A 362 5.33 11.73 2.56
CA THR A 362 4.60 10.51 2.20
C THR A 362 3.08 10.72 2.34
N ALA A 363 2.49 11.51 1.44
CA ALA A 363 1.15 12.09 1.60
C ALA A 363 0.02 11.06 1.73
N MET A 364 -0.11 10.13 0.78
CA MET A 364 -1.26 9.20 0.68
C MET A 364 -1.43 8.32 1.92
N THR A 365 -0.33 8.02 2.61
CA THR A 365 -0.33 7.16 3.80
C THR A 365 -0.45 7.96 5.11
N GLY A 366 -0.53 9.29 5.06
CA GLY A 366 -0.73 10.14 6.25
C GLY A 366 0.51 10.91 6.72
N GLY A 367 1.50 11.15 5.85
CA GLY A 367 2.57 12.12 6.11
C GLY A 367 3.79 11.57 6.85
N GLN A 368 4.15 10.31 6.60
CA GLN A 368 5.32 9.67 7.19
C GLN A 368 6.62 10.35 6.72
N PRO A 369 7.64 10.44 7.61
CA PRO A 369 8.97 10.86 7.20
C PRO A 369 9.58 9.85 6.21
N HIS A 370 10.41 10.35 5.30
CA HIS A 370 11.23 9.55 4.38
C HIS A 370 12.57 10.27 4.18
N PRO A 371 13.59 9.64 3.56
CA PRO A 371 14.93 10.23 3.48
C PRO A 371 15.02 11.62 2.84
N GLY A 372 14.03 12.00 2.01
CA GLY A 372 13.95 13.32 1.38
C GLY A 372 13.41 14.44 2.30
N THR A 373 12.84 14.13 3.47
CA THR A 373 12.25 15.15 4.36
C THR A 373 13.24 15.70 5.38
N GLY A 374 14.40 15.07 5.56
CA GLY A 374 15.36 15.45 6.62
C GLY A 374 14.84 15.20 8.04
N ARG A 375 13.90 14.26 8.20
CA ARG A 375 13.39 13.83 9.51
C ARG A 375 13.40 12.31 9.61
N THR A 376 13.93 11.77 10.70
CA THR A 376 13.97 10.32 10.92
C THR A 376 12.64 9.81 11.50
N LEU A 377 12.45 8.48 11.45
CA LEU A 377 11.32 7.81 12.09
C LEU A 377 11.21 8.11 13.59
N MET A 378 12.36 8.28 14.28
CA MET A 378 12.40 8.62 15.70
C MET A 378 12.14 10.10 15.99
N GLY A 379 11.85 10.90 14.95
CA GLY A 379 11.54 12.32 15.07
C GLY A 379 12.75 13.25 15.13
N SER A 380 13.97 12.72 15.11
CA SER A 380 15.19 13.55 15.04
C SER A 380 15.36 14.18 13.66
N GLN A 381 15.99 15.35 13.61
CA GLN A 381 16.39 15.99 12.37
C GLN A 381 17.60 15.26 11.77
N ALA A 382 17.61 15.12 10.45
CA ALA A 382 18.71 14.58 9.67
C ALA A 382 18.89 15.43 8.40
N GLU A 383 20.03 15.27 7.73
CA GLU A 383 20.20 15.87 6.40
C GLU A 383 19.26 15.17 5.40
N ALA A 384 18.52 15.95 4.62
CA ALA A 384 17.66 15.41 3.58
C ALA A 384 18.51 14.89 2.42
N LEU A 385 18.26 13.65 1.98
CA LEU A 385 18.93 13.12 0.80
C LEU A 385 18.46 13.86 -0.45
N SER A 386 19.42 14.20 -1.33
CA SER A 386 19.13 14.88 -2.58
C SER A 386 18.71 13.89 -3.67
N ILE A 387 17.49 14.09 -4.22
CA ILE A 387 16.99 13.35 -5.39
C ILE A 387 17.92 13.55 -6.59
N GLU A 388 18.35 14.78 -6.85
CA GLU A 388 19.23 15.12 -7.97
C GLU A 388 20.61 14.45 -7.84
N ALA A 389 21.22 14.51 -6.65
CA ALA A 389 22.51 13.85 -6.41
C ALA A 389 22.40 12.33 -6.56
N SER A 390 21.29 11.74 -6.11
CA SER A 390 21.00 10.32 -6.27
C SER A 390 20.86 9.93 -7.74
N LEU A 391 20.09 10.70 -8.53
CA LEU A 391 19.94 10.50 -9.97
C LEU A 391 21.29 10.58 -10.71
N LYS A 392 22.10 11.60 -10.40
CA LYS A 392 23.46 11.76 -10.96
C LYS A 392 24.35 10.57 -10.63
N ALA A 393 24.34 10.13 -9.37
CA ALA A 393 25.12 8.98 -8.91
C ALA A 393 24.71 7.67 -9.61
N LEU A 394 23.43 7.55 -10.00
CA LEU A 394 22.91 6.41 -10.77
C LEU A 394 23.16 6.51 -12.28
N GLY A 395 23.83 7.57 -12.76
CA GLY A 395 24.20 7.73 -14.17
C GLY A 395 23.18 8.46 -15.03
N VAL A 396 22.17 9.12 -14.45
CA VAL A 396 21.21 9.93 -15.21
C VAL A 396 21.85 11.27 -15.59
N THR A 397 22.00 11.51 -16.89
CA THR A 397 22.70 12.71 -17.41
C THR A 397 21.79 13.87 -17.78
N CYS A 398 20.53 13.59 -18.12
CA CYS A 398 19.51 14.61 -18.37
C CYS A 398 18.57 14.69 -17.18
N ILE A 399 18.71 15.74 -16.37
CA ILE A 399 17.86 15.99 -15.20
C ILE A 399 17.29 17.39 -15.33
N GLU A 400 15.99 17.47 -15.55
CA GLU A 400 15.23 18.70 -15.66
C GLU A 400 14.49 18.99 -14.36
N HIS A 401 14.21 20.27 -14.10
CA HIS A 401 13.49 20.72 -12.92
C HIS A 401 12.31 21.58 -13.32
N ALA A 402 11.19 21.41 -12.63
CA ALA A 402 10.03 22.27 -12.85
C ALA A 402 9.20 22.45 -11.57
N ASN A 403 8.63 23.64 -11.39
CA ASN A 403 7.49 23.79 -10.49
C ASN A 403 6.19 23.44 -11.26
N PRO A 404 5.44 22.39 -10.85
CA PRO A 404 4.24 21.95 -11.57
C PRO A 404 3.07 22.95 -11.54
N HIS A 405 3.09 23.99 -10.69
CA HIS A 405 2.14 25.10 -10.76
C HIS A 405 2.49 26.11 -11.87
N ARG A 406 3.72 26.09 -12.38
CA ARG A 406 4.18 26.89 -13.53
C ARG A 406 4.11 26.04 -14.80
N LEU A 407 2.97 26.11 -15.48
CA LEU A 407 2.63 25.17 -16.55
C LEU A 407 3.61 25.19 -17.72
N ASP A 408 3.96 26.36 -18.25
CA ASP A 408 4.82 26.44 -19.44
C ASP A 408 6.24 25.93 -19.15
N GLU A 409 6.81 26.30 -18.00
CA GLU A 409 8.08 25.77 -17.50
C GLU A 409 8.05 24.24 -17.43
N SER A 410 6.97 23.69 -16.87
CA SER A 410 6.78 22.24 -16.74
C SER A 410 6.67 21.54 -18.10
N ILE A 411 5.99 22.14 -19.08
CA ILE A 411 5.87 21.58 -20.44
C ILE A 411 7.25 21.54 -21.11
N GLU A 412 8.04 22.62 -20.99
CA GLU A 412 9.37 22.67 -21.60
C GLU A 412 10.35 21.70 -20.92
N ALA A 413 10.30 21.56 -19.59
CA ALA A 413 11.11 20.60 -18.86
C ALA A 413 10.83 19.15 -19.30
N VAL A 414 9.55 18.78 -19.42
CA VAL A 414 9.20 17.44 -19.93
C VAL A 414 9.61 17.27 -21.39
N THR A 415 9.43 18.31 -22.22
CA THR A 415 9.83 18.26 -23.64
C THR A 415 11.31 17.93 -23.76
N ARG A 416 12.20 18.64 -23.05
CA ARG A 416 13.65 18.39 -23.06
C ARG A 416 14.02 17.00 -22.54
N ALA A 417 13.39 16.55 -21.45
CA ALA A 417 13.65 15.23 -20.91
C ALA A 417 13.22 14.10 -21.86
N VAL A 418 12.08 14.24 -22.55
CA VAL A 418 11.57 13.25 -23.51
C VAL A 418 12.33 13.26 -24.85
N GLU A 419 12.99 14.37 -25.19
CA GLU A 419 13.89 14.47 -26.36
C GLU A 419 15.23 13.78 -26.13
N HIS A 420 15.65 13.66 -24.87
CA HIS A 420 16.87 12.94 -24.51
C HIS A 420 16.75 11.45 -24.86
N ARG A 421 17.86 10.85 -25.29
CA ARG A 421 17.96 9.41 -25.57
C ARG A 421 18.67 8.71 -24.42
N GLY A 422 18.03 7.67 -23.89
CA GLY A 422 18.47 6.98 -22.68
C GLY A 422 17.66 7.45 -21.48
N VAL A 423 18.16 7.18 -20.28
CA VAL A 423 17.44 7.55 -19.05
C VAL A 423 17.52 9.05 -18.82
N SER A 424 16.37 9.71 -18.77
CA SER A 424 16.22 11.10 -18.34
C SER A 424 15.31 11.21 -17.13
N ALA A 425 15.35 12.36 -16.45
CA ALA A 425 14.47 12.63 -15.32
C ALA A 425 13.92 14.06 -15.35
N VAL A 426 12.70 14.23 -14.84
CA VAL A 426 12.12 15.52 -14.50
C VAL A 426 11.78 15.50 -13.02
N VAL A 427 12.40 16.39 -12.24
CA VAL A 427 12.08 16.59 -10.82
C VAL A 427 11.06 17.71 -10.70
N PHE A 428 9.79 17.34 -10.55
CA PHE A 428 8.72 18.27 -10.24
C PHE A 428 8.72 18.56 -8.74
N ARG A 429 8.96 19.82 -8.36
CA ARG A 429 9.01 20.22 -6.95
C ARG A 429 7.93 21.24 -6.61
N ALA A 430 7.03 20.85 -5.72
CA ALA A 430 6.07 21.76 -5.07
C ALA A 430 5.48 21.06 -3.84
N PRO A 431 5.35 21.75 -2.69
CA PRO A 431 4.92 21.11 -1.46
C PRO A 431 3.50 20.55 -1.57
N CYS A 432 3.25 19.45 -0.84
CA CYS A 432 1.90 18.95 -0.64
C CYS A 432 1.03 20.01 0.05
N VAL A 433 -0.24 20.13 -0.35
CA VAL A 433 -1.18 21.14 0.19
C VAL A 433 -1.43 20.98 1.68
N ASP A 434 -1.24 19.76 2.23
CA ASP A 434 -1.36 19.51 3.66
C ASP A 434 -0.17 20.04 4.47
N LEU A 435 0.97 20.30 3.81
CA LEU A 435 2.16 20.90 4.44
C LEU A 435 2.12 22.43 4.45
N VAL A 436 1.42 23.02 3.47
CA VAL A 436 1.37 24.47 3.29
C VAL A 436 -0.04 25.01 3.39
N LYS A 437 -0.31 25.79 4.44
CA LYS A 437 -1.57 26.53 4.57
C LYS A 437 -1.49 27.84 3.81
N VAL A 438 -1.96 27.85 2.56
CA VAL A 438 -2.05 29.07 1.75
C VAL A 438 -3.50 29.55 1.77
N ALA A 439 -3.77 30.64 2.47
CA ALA A 439 -5.05 31.35 2.41
C ALA A 439 -5.04 32.30 1.20
N SER A 440 -5.17 31.74 0.00
CA SER A 440 -5.35 32.51 -1.23
C SER A 440 -6.32 31.78 -2.14
N SER A 441 -7.04 32.53 -2.98
CA SER A 441 -7.98 31.97 -3.95
C SER A 441 -7.75 32.58 -5.33
N VAL A 442 -8.31 31.94 -6.34
CA VAL A 442 -8.51 32.60 -7.64
C VAL A 442 -9.89 33.27 -7.65
N SER A 443 -10.12 34.18 -8.57
CA SER A 443 -11.44 34.69 -8.93
C SER A 443 -11.81 34.22 -10.34
N ILE A 444 -13.10 34.08 -10.61
CA ILE A 444 -13.64 33.77 -11.93
C ILE A 444 -14.54 34.94 -12.34
N ASP A 445 -14.20 35.60 -13.44
CA ASP A 445 -15.02 36.64 -14.06
C ASP A 445 -16.26 35.98 -14.70
N ALA A 446 -17.39 36.07 -14.02
CA ALA A 446 -18.63 35.41 -14.41
C ALA A 446 -19.17 35.93 -15.75
N ASP A 447 -19.05 37.24 -16.00
CA ASP A 447 -19.58 37.91 -17.20
C ASP A 447 -18.77 37.53 -18.45
N ALA A 448 -17.45 37.33 -18.29
CA ALA A 448 -16.59 36.91 -19.38
C ALA A 448 -16.53 35.38 -19.57
N CYS A 449 -17.02 34.59 -18.61
CA CYS A 449 -16.92 33.14 -18.65
C CYS A 449 -17.86 32.53 -19.70
N THR A 450 -17.29 31.84 -20.68
CA THR A 450 -18.07 31.24 -21.79
C THR A 450 -18.65 29.86 -21.46
N GLY A 451 -18.47 29.35 -20.24
CA GLY A 451 -18.93 28.01 -19.89
C GLY A 451 -18.22 26.85 -20.61
N CYS A 452 -17.01 27.05 -21.16
CA CYS A 452 -16.33 26.02 -21.99
C CYS A 452 -15.87 24.76 -21.21
N LYS A 453 -15.93 24.79 -19.87
CA LYS A 453 -15.55 23.70 -18.94
C LYS A 453 -14.08 23.24 -19.00
N LYS A 454 -13.20 23.88 -19.78
CA LYS A 454 -11.80 23.42 -19.93
C LYS A 454 -11.02 23.36 -18.61
N CYS A 455 -11.27 24.31 -17.69
CA CYS A 455 -10.70 24.30 -16.35
C CYS A 455 -11.15 23.11 -15.48
N ILE A 456 -12.28 22.49 -15.82
CA ILE A 456 -12.82 21.30 -15.15
C ILE A 456 -12.32 20.05 -15.87
N THR A 457 -12.56 19.96 -17.18
CA THR A 457 -12.32 18.75 -17.99
C THR A 457 -10.86 18.49 -18.35
N SER A 458 -9.94 19.42 -18.03
CA SER A 458 -8.50 19.22 -18.29
C SER A 458 -7.71 18.81 -17.04
N ILE A 459 -8.07 19.38 -15.88
CA ILE A 459 -7.30 19.24 -14.64
C ILE A 459 -8.12 18.73 -13.45
N GLY A 460 -9.46 18.79 -13.47
CA GLY A 460 -10.35 18.17 -12.49
C GLY A 460 -10.21 18.66 -11.05
N CYS A 461 -9.90 19.94 -10.82
CA CYS A 461 -9.72 20.49 -9.48
C CYS A 461 -11.07 20.50 -8.71
N PRO A 462 -11.16 19.92 -7.49
CA PRO A 462 -12.41 19.87 -6.74
C PRO A 462 -12.89 21.24 -6.25
N ALA A 463 -12.02 22.26 -6.25
CA ALA A 463 -12.42 23.64 -5.95
C ALA A 463 -13.17 24.31 -7.11
N ILE A 464 -13.24 23.71 -8.31
CA ILE A 464 -13.94 24.31 -9.46
C ILE A 464 -15.20 23.50 -9.76
N GLY A 465 -16.36 24.15 -9.64
CA GLY A 465 -17.67 23.60 -9.95
C GLY A 465 -18.24 24.14 -11.27
N PHE A 466 -19.49 23.77 -11.55
CA PHE A 466 -20.26 24.25 -12.69
C PHE A 466 -21.72 24.37 -12.29
N ASP A 467 -22.35 25.52 -12.54
CA ASP A 467 -23.73 25.81 -12.15
C ASP A 467 -24.78 25.51 -13.25
N GLY A 468 -24.31 25.15 -14.45
CA GLY A 468 -25.16 24.94 -15.63
C GLY A 468 -24.79 25.85 -16.80
N SER A 469 -24.21 27.02 -16.53
CA SER A 469 -23.80 27.99 -17.55
C SER A 469 -22.33 28.37 -17.43
N ILE A 470 -21.82 28.63 -16.22
CA ILE A 470 -20.46 29.12 -15.97
C ILE A 470 -19.72 28.24 -14.96
N ALA A 471 -18.39 28.36 -14.95
CA ALA A 471 -17.56 27.74 -13.93
C ALA A 471 -17.73 28.48 -12.60
N THR A 472 -17.87 27.73 -11.50
CA THR A 472 -17.96 28.25 -10.14
C THR A 472 -16.71 27.87 -9.34
N LEU A 473 -16.48 28.57 -8.23
CA LEU A 473 -15.34 28.32 -7.35
C LEU A 473 -15.81 28.09 -5.91
N ASP A 474 -15.34 27.00 -5.31
CA ASP A 474 -15.36 26.82 -3.86
C ASP A 474 -14.10 27.46 -3.26
N ALA A 475 -14.27 28.64 -2.69
CA ALA A 475 -13.19 29.40 -2.07
C ALA A 475 -12.64 28.74 -0.79
N ALA A 476 -13.41 27.87 -0.13
CA ALA A 476 -12.95 27.17 1.08
C ALA A 476 -11.96 26.05 0.73
N LEU A 477 -12.07 25.47 -0.46
CA LEU A 477 -11.12 24.46 -0.97
C LEU A 477 -9.96 25.08 -1.75
N CYS A 478 -10.13 26.25 -2.35
CA CYS A 478 -9.12 26.86 -3.20
C CYS A 478 -7.88 27.30 -2.40
N ILE A 479 -6.69 26.98 -2.93
CA ILE A 479 -5.41 27.44 -2.38
C ILE A 479 -4.68 28.44 -3.29
N GLY A 480 -5.33 28.91 -4.35
CA GLY A 480 -4.78 29.93 -5.25
C GLY A 480 -3.58 29.51 -6.10
N CYS A 481 -3.37 28.20 -6.34
CA CYS A 481 -2.20 27.69 -7.09
C CYS A 481 -2.08 28.19 -8.56
N GLY A 482 -3.10 28.83 -9.13
CA GLY A 482 -3.05 29.44 -10.47
C GLY A 482 -3.06 28.47 -11.66
N LEU A 483 -3.03 27.15 -11.45
CA LEU A 483 -3.01 26.18 -12.55
C LEU A 483 -4.25 26.31 -13.47
N CYS A 484 -5.43 26.53 -12.88
CA CYS A 484 -6.66 26.75 -13.65
C CYS A 484 -6.65 28.02 -14.50
N ALA A 485 -5.98 29.09 -14.02
CA ALA A 485 -5.77 30.30 -14.79
C ALA A 485 -4.92 30.02 -16.04
N SER A 486 -3.85 29.24 -15.88
CA SER A 486 -2.98 28.83 -16.99
C SER A 486 -3.69 27.94 -18.03
N VAL A 487 -4.73 27.21 -17.62
CA VAL A 487 -5.52 26.32 -18.50
C VAL A 487 -6.65 27.07 -19.21
N CYS A 488 -7.12 28.18 -18.64
CA CYS A 488 -8.24 28.96 -19.15
C CYS A 488 -7.86 29.68 -20.46
N PRO A 489 -8.48 29.33 -21.60
CA PRO A 489 -8.11 29.93 -22.88
C PRO A 489 -8.61 31.36 -23.05
N PHE A 490 -9.53 31.80 -22.20
CA PHE A 490 -10.14 33.14 -22.24
C PHE A 490 -9.57 34.10 -21.18
N GLY A 491 -8.66 33.64 -20.31
CA GLY A 491 -8.02 34.49 -19.30
C GLY A 491 -9.00 35.06 -18.24
N VAL A 492 -10.13 34.39 -18.02
CA VAL A 492 -11.19 34.83 -17.09
C VAL A 492 -10.99 34.34 -15.65
N ILE A 493 -9.98 33.51 -15.41
CA ILE A 493 -9.60 33.05 -14.06
C ILE A 493 -8.31 33.79 -13.69
N ARG A 494 -8.31 34.51 -12.57
CA ARG A 494 -7.19 35.34 -12.12
C ARG A 494 -6.90 35.06 -10.64
N PRO A 495 -5.70 35.35 -10.11
CA PRO A 495 -5.52 35.42 -8.67
C PRO A 495 -6.56 36.39 -8.08
N ALA A 496 -7.19 36.04 -6.96
CA ALA A 496 -8.08 36.97 -6.28
C ALA A 496 -7.26 38.20 -5.87
N GLU A 497 -7.75 39.39 -6.19
CA GLU A 497 -7.20 40.62 -5.63
C GLU A 497 -7.44 40.57 -4.11
N GLY A 498 -6.35 40.56 -3.35
CA GLY A 498 -6.36 40.54 -1.89
C GLY A 498 -6.55 41.93 -1.31
#